data_AF-A0A353PGF9-F1
#
_entry.id   AF-A0A353PGF9-F1
#
_cell.length_a   1.000
_cell.length_b   1.000
_cell.length_c   1.000
_cell.angle_alpha   90.00
_cell.angle_beta   90.00
_cell.angle_gamma   90.00
#
_symmetry.space_group_name_H-M   'P 1'
#
loop_
_entity.id
_entity.type
_entity.pdbx_description
1 polymer ?
#
loop_
_entity_poly.entity_id
_entity_poly.type
_entity_poly.pdbx_seq_one_letter_code
_entity_poly.pdbx_strand_id
1 'polypeptide(L)'
;YCLGGPHVHTLIELVRQTAETARIRRVVVPLPDMISRLQAAIMAYLPGKPFSMDNYHSTQIDNVCPTNALTTVFALAPRSVAAMLPTYLPMRGSPRP
;
A
#
# COMPACT_ATOMS: atom_id res chain seq x y z
N TYR A 1 11.38 16.88 6.71
CA TYR A 1 12.19 16.11 5.75
C TYR A 1 11.40 14.86 5.35
N CYS A 2 11.61 14.31 4.16
CA CYS A 2 10.85 13.14 3.67
C CYS A 2 11.58 11.84 3.97
N LEU A 3 10.86 10.79 4.38
CA LEU A 3 11.41 9.45 4.61
C LEU A 3 10.70 8.46 3.71
N GLY A 4 11.46 7.83 2.80
CA GLY A 4 10.91 6.92 1.80
C GLY A 4 11.67 5.60 1.73
N GLY A 5 11.09 4.66 0.99
CA GLY A 5 11.77 3.43 0.59
C GLY A 5 12.80 3.66 -0.54
N PRO A 6 13.47 2.59 -0.98
CA PRO A 6 14.46 2.66 -2.07
C PRO A 6 13.82 2.84 -3.46
N HIS A 7 12.53 2.58 -3.61
CA HIS A 7 11.82 2.61 -4.90
C HIS A 7 10.49 3.35 -4.76
N VAL A 8 10.08 4.04 -5.82
CA VAL A 8 8.74 4.60 -5.98
C VAL A 8 7.84 3.50 -6.56
N HIS A 9 6.64 3.35 -6.00
CA HIS A 9 5.66 2.37 -6.45
C HIS A 9 4.32 3.05 -6.69
N THR A 10 3.63 2.64 -7.74
CA THR A 10 2.21 2.93 -7.91
C THR A 10 1.39 2.08 -6.92
N LEU A 11 0.21 2.56 -6.57
CA LEU A 11 -0.69 1.80 -5.68
C LEU A 11 -1.03 0.42 -6.24
N ILE A 12 -1.23 0.30 -7.56
CA ILE A 12 -1.58 -0.98 -8.20
C ILE A 12 -0.43 -2.00 -8.12
N GLU A 13 0.82 -1.56 -8.22
CA GLU A 13 1.99 -2.44 -8.05
C GLU A 13 2.05 -2.99 -6.62
N LEU A 14 1.84 -2.14 -5.61
CA LEU A 14 1.82 -2.56 -4.20
C LEU A 14 0.73 -3.60 -3.94
N VAL A 15 -0.47 -3.39 -4.48
CA VAL A 15 -1.60 -4.32 -4.33
C VAL A 15 -1.30 -5.66 -5.03
N ARG A 16 -0.71 -5.64 -6.23
CA ARG A 16 -0.30 -6.85 -6.96
C ARG A 16 0.77 -7.63 -6.21
N GLN A 17 1.85 -6.98 -5.76
CA GLN A 17 2.92 -7.61 -4.99
C GLN A 17 2.41 -8.24 -3.68
N THR A 18 1.45 -7.57 -3.03
CA THR A 18 0.79 -8.09 -1.83
C THR A 18 0.01 -9.37 -2.13
N ALA A 19 -0.79 -9.38 -3.21
CA ALA A 19 -1.57 -10.55 -3.61
C ALA A 19 -0.68 -11.73 -4.01
N GLU A 20 0.39 -11.47 -4.76
CA GLU A 20 1.39 -12.46 -5.17
C GLU A 20 2.09 -13.07 -3.94
N THR A 21 2.60 -12.22 -3.04
CA THR A 21 3.29 -12.67 -1.82
C THR A 21 2.36 -13.48 -0.92
N ALA A 22 1.11 -13.06 -0.75
CA ALA A 22 0.11 -13.78 0.05
C ALA A 22 -0.45 -15.04 -0.65
N ARG A 23 -0.05 -15.34 -1.90
CA ARG A 23 -0.59 -16.43 -2.75
C ARG A 23 -2.11 -16.36 -2.92
N ILE A 24 -2.64 -15.15 -3.09
CA ILE A 24 -4.05 -14.89 -3.32
C ILE A 24 -4.29 -14.79 -4.84
N ARG A 25 -4.99 -15.77 -5.41
CA ARG A 25 -5.40 -15.72 -6.82
C ARG A 25 -6.56 -14.74 -7.02
N ARG A 26 -6.25 -13.48 -7.37
CA ARG A 26 -7.21 -12.42 -7.68
C ARG A 26 -6.70 -11.54 -8.81
N VAL A 27 -7.61 -11.09 -9.69
CA VAL A 27 -7.30 -10.10 -10.71
C VAL A 27 -7.33 -8.71 -10.08
N VAL A 28 -6.25 -7.95 -10.24
CA VAL A 28 -6.12 -6.58 -9.71
C VAL A 28 -6.22 -5.59 -10.87
N VAL A 29 -7.35 -4.87 -10.93
CA VAL A 29 -7.65 -3.84 -11.93
C VAL A 29 -7.84 -2.49 -11.25
N PRO A 30 -7.51 -1.38 -11.92
CA PRO A 30 -7.81 -0.04 -11.42
C PRO A 30 -9.33 0.20 -11.41
N LEU A 31 -9.78 1.03 -10.46
CA LEU A 31 -11.19 1.38 -10.30
C LEU A 31 -11.40 2.85 -10.74
N PRO A 32 -12.42 3.15 -11.58
CA PRO A 32 -12.73 4.52 -11.97
C PRO A 32 -13.12 5.40 -10.78
N ASP A 33 -12.75 6.68 -10.83
CA ASP A 33 -12.98 7.67 -9.75
C ASP A 33 -14.39 7.68 -9.17
N MET A 34 -15.42 7.64 -10.03
CA MET A 34 -16.81 7.64 -9.58
C MET A 34 -17.14 6.44 -8.69
N ILE A 35 -16.64 5.26 -9.06
CA ILE A 35 -16.88 4.02 -8.31
C ILE A 35 -16.03 4.01 -7.03
N SER A 36 -14.78 4.46 -7.11
CA SER A 36 -13.88 4.60 -5.95
C SER A 36 -14.46 5.54 -4.89
N ARG A 37 -15.06 6.66 -5.30
CA ARG A 37 -15.73 7.61 -4.40
C ARG A 37 -16.97 7.01 -3.74
N LEU A 38 -17.80 6.30 -4.52
CA LEU A 38 -18.98 5.61 -3.97
C LEU A 38 -18.56 4.53 -2.97
N GLN A 39 -17.52 3.76 -3.29
CA GLN A 39 -16.95 2.75 -2.39
C GLN A 39 -16.51 3.38 -1.07
N ALA A 40 -15.77 4.49 -1.11
CA ALA A 40 -15.33 5.22 0.09
C ALA A 40 -16.50 5.78 0.90
N ALA A 41 -17.53 6.30 0.24
CA ALA A 41 -18.74 6.80 0.92
C ALA A 41 -19.45 5.70 1.71
N ILE A 42 -19.64 4.52 1.11
CA ILE A 42 -20.31 3.39 1.77
C ILE A 42 -19.42 2.80 2.88
N MET A 43 -18.14 2.57 2.59
CA MET A 43 -17.20 1.93 3.51
C MET A 43 -16.86 2.80 4.73
N ALA A 44 -17.01 4.13 4.63
CA ALA A 44 -16.82 5.03 5.76
C ALA A 44 -17.81 4.80 6.93
N TYR A 45 -18.97 4.18 6.67
CA TYR A 45 -19.98 3.89 7.68
C TYR A 45 -19.91 2.46 8.26
N LEU A 46 -19.07 1.60 7.70
CA LEU A 46 -18.89 0.24 8.21
C LEU A 46 -18.04 0.24 9.51
N PRO A 47 -18.29 -0.68 10.44
CA PRO A 47 -17.44 -0.86 11.62
C PRO A 47 -15.96 -1.01 11.22
N GLY A 48 -15.07 -0.28 11.89
CA GLY A 48 -13.64 -0.27 11.58
C GLY A 48 -13.24 0.59 10.37
N LYS A 49 -14.20 1.21 9.65
CA LYS A 49 -13.97 2.14 8.52
C LYS A 49 -12.93 1.60 7.52
N PRO A 50 -13.19 0.45 6.87
CA PRO A 50 -12.19 -0.26 6.06
C PRO A 50 -11.62 0.58 4.91
N PHE A 51 -12.38 1.55 4.38
CA PHE A 51 -11.90 2.54 3.45
C PHE A 51 -12.74 3.82 3.59
N SER A 52 -12.12 4.92 3.99
CA SER A 52 -12.81 6.19 4.25
C SER A 52 -12.64 7.21 3.11
N MET A 53 -13.44 8.28 3.11
CA MET A 53 -13.25 9.40 2.18
C MET A 53 -11.88 10.06 2.32
N ASP A 54 -11.32 10.12 3.54
CA ASP A 54 -9.96 10.61 3.77
C ASP A 54 -8.92 9.71 3.06
N ASN A 55 -9.08 8.38 3.14
CA ASN A 55 -8.21 7.47 2.41
C ASN A 55 -8.35 7.61 0.90
N TYR A 56 -9.58 7.80 0.39
CA TYR A 56 -9.81 8.08 -1.01
C TYR A 56 -9.02 9.32 -1.47
N HIS A 57 -9.15 10.44 -0.75
CA HIS A 57 -8.41 11.65 -1.09
C HIS A 57 -6.89 11.47 -1.00
N SER A 58 -6.40 10.76 0.01
CA SER A 58 -4.96 10.46 0.14
C SER A 58 -4.43 9.63 -1.04
N THR A 59 -5.21 8.69 -1.57
CA THR A 59 -4.79 7.88 -2.73
C THR A 59 -4.74 8.65 -4.05
N GLN A 60 -5.35 9.85 -4.11
CA GLN A 60 -5.27 10.73 -5.28
C GLN A 60 -3.99 11.58 -5.31
N ILE A 61 -3.18 11.53 -4.25
CA ILE A 61 -1.97 12.34 -4.09
C ILE A 61 -0.75 11.41 -4.06
N ASP A 62 0.26 11.73 -4.87
CA ASP A 62 1.51 10.98 -4.89
C ASP A 62 2.28 11.17 -3.57
N ASN A 63 2.38 10.10 -2.77
CA ASN A 63 3.19 10.07 -1.56
C ASN A 63 4.64 9.65 -1.87
N VAL A 64 5.38 10.53 -2.55
CA VAL A 64 6.76 10.29 -3.00
C VAL A 64 7.76 11.22 -2.34
N CYS A 65 9.01 10.75 -2.20
CA CYS A 65 10.11 11.53 -1.62
C CYS A 65 11.17 11.84 -2.68
N PRO A 66 11.17 13.04 -3.30
CA PRO A 66 12.23 13.45 -4.23
C PRO A 66 13.63 13.46 -3.58
N THR A 67 13.68 13.89 -2.31
CA THR A 67 14.90 13.85 -1.48
C THR A 67 14.63 13.02 -0.24
N ASN A 68 15.22 11.82 -0.19
CA ASN A 68 15.04 10.89 0.92
C ASN A 68 16.05 11.18 2.04
N ALA A 69 15.56 11.75 3.14
CA ALA A 69 16.39 12.11 4.28
C ALA A 69 16.96 10.88 5.01
N LEU A 70 16.35 9.71 4.83
CA LEU A 70 16.87 8.46 5.38
C LEU A 70 18.30 8.21 4.87
N THR A 71 18.56 8.47 3.59
CA THR A 71 19.89 8.35 2.99
C THR A 71 20.71 9.63 3.13
N THR A 72 20.11 10.81 2.92
CA THR A 72 20.88 12.07 2.81
C THR A 72 21.22 12.72 4.14
N VAL A 73 20.43 12.48 5.20
CA VAL A 73 20.64 13.07 6.54
C VAL A 73 21.08 12.01 7.53
N PHE A 74 20.43 10.84 7.50
CA PHE A 74 20.67 9.79 8.49
C PHE A 74 21.67 8.72 8.05
N ALA A 75 22.11 8.73 6.78
CA ALA A 75 23.03 7.74 6.21
C ALA A 75 22.57 6.27 6.42
N LEU A 76 21.26 6.04 6.49
CA LEU A 76 20.66 4.72 6.62
C LEU A 76 20.23 4.18 5.26
N ALA A 77 20.47 2.89 5.03
CA ALA A 77 20.01 2.20 3.84
C ALA A 77 18.51 1.87 3.97
N PRO A 78 17.62 2.38 3.10
CA PRO A 78 16.21 2.06 3.12
C PRO A 78 15.98 0.61 2.68
N ARG A 79 15.05 -0.08 3.35
CA ARG A 79 14.67 -1.45 2.99
C ARG A 79 13.48 -1.44 2.04
N SER A 80 13.50 -2.29 1.01
CA SER A 80 12.41 -2.36 0.04
C SER A 80 11.15 -3.00 0.62
N VAL A 81 9.99 -2.60 0.10
CA VAL A 81 8.70 -3.21 0.44
C VAL A 81 8.72 -4.69 0.10
N ALA A 82 9.17 -5.05 -1.10
CA ALA A 82 9.26 -6.44 -1.56
C ALA A 82 10.08 -7.34 -0.61
N ALA A 83 11.18 -6.83 -0.03
CA ALA A 83 11.99 -7.59 0.93
C ALA A 83 11.26 -7.80 2.27
N MET A 84 10.33 -6.93 2.63
CA MET A 84 9.59 -6.97 3.90
C MET A 84 8.22 -7.67 3.78
N LEU A 85 7.59 -7.70 2.61
CA LEU A 85 6.25 -8.31 2.44
C LEU A 85 6.17 -9.75 2.99
N PRO A 86 7.14 -10.66 2.76
CA PRO A 86 7.07 -12.02 3.28
C PRO A 86 7.09 -12.11 4.81
N THR A 87 7.61 -11.10 5.52
CA THR A 87 7.65 -11.10 6.99
C THR A 87 6.34 -10.62 7.62
N TYR A 88 5.51 -9.89 6.87
CA TYR A 88 4.23 -9.36 7.35
C TYR A 88 3.01 -10.14 6.87
N LEU A 89 3.10 -10.77 5.70
CA LEU A 89 1.99 -11.48 5.10
C LEU A 89 2.11 -12.98 5.37
N PRO A 90 1.21 -13.57 6.17
CA PRO A 90 1.19 -15.02 6.34
C PRO A 90 0.88 -15.68 4.99
N MET A 91 1.64 -16.72 4.64
CA MET A 91 1.34 -17.50 3.46
C MET A 91 -0.02 -18.18 3.65
N ARG A 92 -0.93 -18.04 2.69
CA ARG A 92 -2.23 -18.72 2.77
C ARG A 92 -2.01 -20.24 2.83
N GLY A 93 -2.23 -20.84 4.01
CA GLY A 93 -1.96 -22.25 4.32
C GLY A 93 -0.86 -22.52 5.36
N SER A 94 -0.13 -21.49 5.82
CA SER A 94 0.75 -21.63 6.99
C SER A 94 -0.08 -21.63 8.29
N PRO A 95 0.28 -22.44 9.31
CA PRO A 95 -0.32 -22.33 10.63
C PRO A 95 -0.21 -20.88 11.13
N ARG A 96 -1.28 -20.34 11.72
CA ARG A 96 -1.13 -19.11 12.52
C ARG A 96 -0.38 -19.50 13.80
N PRO A 97 0.59 -18.71 14.28
CA PRO A 97 1.10 -18.87 15.63
C PRO A 97 -0.01 -18.65 16.67
#